data_AF-A0A176S582-F1
#
_entry.id   AF-A0A176S582-F1
#
_cell.length_a   1.000
_cell.length_b   1.000
_cell.length_c   1.000
_cell.angle_alpha   90.00
_cell.angle_beta   90.00
_cell.angle_gamma   90.00
#
_symmetry.space_group_name_H-M   'P 1'
#
loop_
_entity.id
_entity.type
_entity.pdbx_description
1 polymer ?
#
loop_
_entity_poly.entity_id
_entity_poly.type
_entity_poly.pdbx_seq_one_letter_code
_entity_poly.pdbx_strand_id
1 'polypeptide(L)'
;MGEMQILIPLAGLIDKEAELKRLNKELEKLHKELAKCTAKLDNPKFTERAPAEIVEKERQRVADMSASLQQLEAQAARIRAI
;
A
#
# COMPACT_ATOMS: atom_id res chain seq x y z
N MET A 1 -17.44 34.17 9.00
CA MET A 1 -16.69 33.15 8.25
C MET A 1 -15.56 32.67 9.14
N GLY A 2 -15.37 31.35 9.25
CA GLY A 2 -14.41 30.70 10.14
C GLY A 2 -14.93 30.68 11.59
N GLU A 3 -14.94 29.59 12.33
CA GLU A 3 -14.15 28.37 12.24
C GLU A 3 -15.03 27.19 12.67
N MET A 4 -15.01 26.12 11.90
CA MET A 4 -15.71 24.88 12.24
C MET A 4 -14.90 24.19 13.34
N GLN A 5 -15.20 24.53 14.59
CA GLN A 5 -14.71 23.76 15.74
C GLN A 5 -15.48 22.44 15.80
N ILE A 6 -14.98 21.45 15.06
CA ILE A 6 -15.38 20.07 15.24
C ILE A 6 -14.64 19.57 16.49
N LEU A 7 -15.25 19.83 17.66
CA LEU A 7 -15.02 19.07 18.86
C LEU A 7 -15.70 17.70 18.65
N ILE A 8 -14.94 16.63 18.40
CA ILE A 8 -15.49 15.29 18.60
C ILE A 8 -14.71 14.62 19.73
N PRO A 9 -15.34 14.38 20.89
CA PRO A 9 -14.78 13.53 21.93
C PRO A 9 -14.85 12.07 21.43
N LEU A 10 -13.80 11.59 20.77
CA LEU A 10 -13.67 10.22 20.21
C LEU A 10 -12.60 9.37 20.88
N ALA A 11 -12.33 9.59 22.16
CA ALA A 11 -11.39 8.76 22.91
C ALA A 11 -11.98 7.35 23.13
N GLY A 12 -11.82 6.43 22.16
CA GLY A 12 -11.91 4.99 22.46
C GLY A 12 -12.24 4.04 21.30
N LEU A 13 -13.17 4.38 20.39
CA LEU A 13 -13.74 3.37 19.47
C LEU A 13 -13.89 3.79 18.00
N ILE A 14 -13.89 5.09 17.67
CA ILE A 14 -14.27 5.56 16.31
C ILE A 14 -13.09 5.63 15.33
N ASP A 15 -11.87 5.85 15.80
CA ASP A 15 -10.72 5.97 14.88
C ASP A 15 -10.22 4.63 14.32
N LYS A 16 -10.65 3.49 14.88
CA LYS A 16 -10.27 2.16 14.36
C LYS A 16 -10.84 1.91 12.97
N GLU A 17 -12.13 2.14 12.76
CA GLU A 17 -12.76 1.93 11.46
C GLU A 17 -12.28 2.95 10.42
N ALA A 18 -12.09 4.21 10.83
CA ALA A 18 -11.57 5.26 9.96
C ALA A 18 -10.13 4.95 9.52
N GLU A 19 -9.26 4.55 10.45
CA GLU A 19 -7.86 4.22 10.15
C GLU A 19 -7.75 2.93 9.34
N LEU A 20 -8.55 1.90 9.64
CA LEU A 20 -8.61 0.69 8.80
C LEU A 20 -9.09 1.00 7.39
N LYS A 21 -10.04 1.91 7.22
CA LYS A 21 -10.51 2.34 5.91
C LYS A 21 -9.43 3.12 5.15
N ARG A 22 -8.64 3.95 5.84
CA ARG A 22 -7.47 4.64 5.26
C ARG A 22 -6.42 3.63 4.80
N LEU A 23 -6.04 2.70 5.69
CA LEU A 23 -5.06 1.65 5.41
C LEU A 23 -5.50 0.72 4.29
N ASN A 24 -6.76 0.27 4.27
CA ASN A 24 -7.28 -0.58 3.21
C ASN A 24 -7.22 0.13 1.84
N LYS A 25 -7.52 1.44 1.77
CA LYS A 25 -7.39 2.21 0.52
C LYS A 25 -5.94 2.30 0.06
N GLU A 26 -5.00 2.45 0.99
CA GLU A 26 -3.57 2.51 0.70
C GLU A 26 -3.05 1.15 0.22
N LEU A 27 -3.46 0.07 0.90
CA LEU A 27 -3.20 -1.32 0.51
C LEU A 27 -3.75 -1.64 -0.88
N GLU A 28 -4.98 -1.24 -1.20
CA GLU A 28 -5.55 -1.46 -2.54
C GLU A 28 -4.76 -0.75 -3.63
N LYS A 29 -4.33 0.49 -3.40
CA LYS A 29 -3.52 1.25 -4.36
C LYS A 29 -2.18 0.54 -4.58
N LEU A 30 -1.52 0.18 -3.50
CA LEU A 30 -0.21 -0.47 -3.55
C LEU A 30 -0.30 -1.86 -4.20
N HIS A 31 -1.34 -2.65 -3.91
CA HIS A 31 -1.62 -3.92 -4.59
C HIS A 31 -1.82 -3.74 -6.10
N LYS A 32 -2.60 -2.74 -6.52
CA LYS A 32 -2.83 -2.47 -7.95
C LYS A 32 -1.56 -2.05 -8.67
N GLU A 33 -0.71 -1.26 -8.03
CA GLU A 33 0.57 -0.88 -8.61
C GLU A 33 1.54 -2.06 -8.65
N LEU A 34 1.63 -2.84 -7.58
CA LEU A 34 2.46 -4.03 -7.50
C LEU A 34 2.05 -5.05 -8.56
N ALA A 35 0.76 -5.33 -8.71
CA ALA A 35 0.24 -6.22 -9.76
C ALA A 35 0.65 -5.77 -11.17
N LYS A 36 0.68 -4.45 -11.44
CA LYS A 36 1.13 -3.93 -12.73
C LYS A 36 2.64 -4.12 -12.94
N CYS A 37 3.45 -3.90 -11.92
CA CYS A 37 4.90 -4.09 -12.01
C CYS A 37 5.25 -5.58 -12.12
N THR A 38 4.64 -6.44 -11.32
CA THR A 38 4.80 -7.89 -11.40
C THR A 38 4.36 -8.41 -12.77
N ALA A 39 3.21 -7.98 -13.31
CA ALA A 39 2.77 -8.38 -14.64
C ALA A 39 3.75 -7.96 -15.76
N LYS A 40 4.49 -6.85 -15.59
CA LYS A 40 5.56 -6.47 -16.52
C LYS A 40 6.76 -7.40 -16.41
N LEU A 41 7.15 -7.79 -15.19
CA LEU A 41 8.27 -8.70 -14.97
C LEU A 41 7.95 -10.15 -15.36
N ASP A 42 6.70 -10.57 -15.23
CA ASP A 42 6.22 -11.89 -15.65
C ASP A 42 6.13 -12.00 -17.17
N ASN A 43 6.12 -10.88 -17.90
CA ASN A 43 6.11 -10.88 -19.35
C ASN A 43 7.52 -11.21 -19.89
N PRO A 44 7.72 -12.39 -20.53
CA PRO A 44 9.03 -12.78 -21.04
C PRO A 44 9.57 -11.78 -22.08
N LYS A 45 8.67 -11.15 -22.85
CA LYS A 45 9.06 -10.13 -23.83
C LYS A 45 9.68 -8.90 -23.19
N PHE A 46 9.35 -8.60 -21.93
CA PHE A 46 9.96 -7.49 -21.19
C PHE A 46 11.31 -7.92 -20.64
N THR A 47 11.39 -9.09 -19.99
CA THR A 47 12.65 -9.58 -19.39
C THR A 47 13.71 -9.95 -20.42
N GLU A 48 13.32 -10.36 -21.63
CA GLU A 48 14.24 -10.68 -22.73
C GLU A 48 14.67 -9.46 -23.54
N ARG A 49 13.84 -8.41 -23.62
CA ARG A 49 14.11 -7.23 -24.46
C ARG A 49 14.59 -6.01 -23.68
N ALA A 50 14.27 -5.91 -22.40
CA ALA A 50 14.71 -4.80 -21.57
C ALA A 50 16.15 -5.03 -21.08
N PRO A 51 16.95 -3.96 -20.91
CA PRO A 51 18.26 -4.06 -20.30
C PRO A 51 18.17 -4.67 -18.90
N ALA A 52 19.16 -5.49 -18.52
CA ALA A 52 19.21 -6.14 -17.21
C ALA A 52 19.08 -5.15 -16.04
N GLU A 53 19.65 -3.95 -16.18
CA GLU A 53 19.53 -2.87 -15.18
C GLU A 53 18.08 -2.40 -14.97
N ILE A 54 17.28 -2.31 -16.05
CA ILE A 54 15.87 -1.91 -15.97
C ILE A 54 15.03 -3.03 -15.35
N VAL A 55 15.31 -4.27 -15.71
CA VAL A 55 14.64 -5.45 -15.14
C VAL A 55 14.94 -5.55 -13.65
N GLU A 56 16.19 -5.37 -13.25
CA GLU A 56 16.59 -5.41 -11.84
C GLU A 56 15.97 -4.26 -11.04
N LYS A 57 15.95 -3.05 -11.60
CA LYS A 57 15.29 -1.91 -10.98
C LYS A 57 13.80 -2.14 -10.77
N GLU A 58 13.11 -2.75 -11.74
CA GLU A 58 11.70 -3.11 -11.57
C GLU A 58 11.51 -4.26 -10.56
N ARG A 59 12.41 -5.26 -10.51
CA ARG A 59 12.37 -6.28 -9.44
C ARG A 59 12.53 -5.66 -8.07
N GLN A 60 13.51 -4.78 -7.90
CA GLN A 60 13.73 -4.06 -6.65
C GLN A 60 12.51 -3.24 -6.27
N ARG A 61 11.90 -2.54 -7.24
CA ARG A 61 10.66 -1.80 -7.02
C ARG A 61 9.52 -2.69 -6.54
N VAL A 62 9.33 -3.87 -7.14
CA VAL A 62 8.33 -4.85 -6.68
C VAL A 62 8.64 -5.33 -5.26
N ALA A 63 9.92 -5.59 -4.95
CA ALA A 63 10.34 -6.00 -3.61
C ALA A 63 10.04 -4.92 -2.56
N ASP A 64 10.39 -3.66 -2.84
CA ASP A 64 10.16 -2.52 -1.93
C ASP A 64 8.66 -2.26 -1.71
N MET A 65 7.87 -2.37 -2.78
CA MET A 65 6.41 -2.25 -2.70
C MET A 65 5.79 -3.42 -1.92
N SER A 66 6.29 -4.64 -2.10
CA SER A 66 5.84 -5.81 -1.34
C SER A 66 6.15 -5.67 0.15
N ALA A 67 7.36 -5.19 0.49
CA ALA A 67 7.74 -4.93 1.88
C ALA A 67 6.85 -3.85 2.51
N SER A 68 6.59 -2.75 1.79
CA SER A 68 5.69 -1.68 2.24
C SER A 68 4.27 -2.20 2.45
N LEU A 69 3.80 -3.10 1.59
CA LEU A 69 2.49 -3.72 1.70
C LEU A 69 2.37 -4.57 2.97
N GLN A 70 3.36 -5.41 3.24
CA GLN A 70 3.42 -6.21 4.46
C GLN A 70 3.41 -5.34 5.72
N GLN A 71 4.11 -4.20 5.72
CA GLN A 71 4.10 -3.25 6.84
C GLN A 71 2.71 -2.67 7.09
N LEU A 72 2.02 -2.26 6.02
CA LEU A 72 0.66 -1.72 6.10
C LEU A 72 -0.35 -2.79 6.53
N GLU A 73 -0.24 -4.01 6.04
CA GLU A 73 -1.08 -5.14 6.46
C GLU A 73 -0.87 -5.48 7.93
N ALA A 74 0.39 -5.50 8.39
CA ALA A 74 0.71 -5.71 9.79
C ALA A 74 0.15 -4.59 10.68
N GLN A 75 0.21 -3.33 10.22
CA GLN A 75 -0.42 -2.20 10.92
C GLN A 75 -1.94 -2.34 11.00
N ALA A 76 -2.59 -2.69 9.88
CA ALA A 76 -4.02 -2.93 9.85
C ALA A 76 -4.42 -4.09 10.76
N ALA A 77 -3.63 -5.17 10.80
CA ALA A 77 -3.86 -6.31 11.69
C ALA A 77 -3.75 -5.93 13.16
N ARG A 78 -2.73 -5.13 13.54
CA ARG A 78 -2.59 -4.61 14.91
C ARG A 78 -3.81 -3.79 15.32
N ILE A 79 -4.27 -2.90 14.44
CA ILE A 79 -5.46 -2.07 14.68
C ILE A 79 -6.73 -2.93 14.77
N ARG A 80 -6.85 -3.99 13.95
CA ARG A 80 -7.95 -4.96 14.04
C ARG A 80 -7.97 -5.73 15.37
N ALA A 81 -6.81 -5.98 15.96
CA ALA A 81 -6.65 -6.74 17.19
C ALA A 81 -6.84 -5.92 18.48
N ILE A 82 -6.86 -4.59 18.39
CA ILE A 82 -7.22 -3.66 19.49
C ILE A 82 -8.74 -3.59 19.61
#